data_AF-G2R0I7-F1
#
_entry.id   AF-G2R0I7-F1
#
_cell.length_a   1.000
_cell.length_b   1.000
_cell.length_c   1.000
_cell.angle_alpha   90.00
_cell.angle_beta   90.00
_cell.angle_gamma   90.00
#
_symmetry.space_group_name_H-M   'P 1'
#
loop_
_entity.id
_entity.type
_entity.pdbx_description
1 polymer ?
#
loop_
_entity_poly.entity_id
_entity_poly.type
_entity_poly.pdbx_seq_one_letter_code
_entity_poly.pdbx_strand_id
1 'polypeptide(L)'
;MAISHTSIVALCGCIFLLPGVLAGFNPSATDNIAIYWGQNSINRAGGQQRLSSYCSSTPFNIIPLAFLTSIKNPTSLNFANAGDNCTTFPGTQLLQCPQIEEDIQTCQSLGKTILLSIGGATYTEGGFTSADEATTWANTLWSMFGPPTSDSSVLRPFGSATVDGFDFDFEATTANLAPFAAALRANMDAASSSGGRRFYLSAAPQCPFPDAAMGEALSSVAFDFVSVQFYNNYCGATSYVSGAGGPGNFNFETWDNWAKTVSPNPNVKVLLGLPGSATAAGSGYVSGQQLTNVIDYSRGFSSFGGVMLWDMSQVYGNAGFLDSVVSALGGQLPSKTTTPTTLTTATATSAPTGSLVPQWGQCGGTGYQGPTQCQPPYQCVSVGPWWSQCE
;
A
#
# COMPACT_ATOMS: atom_id res chain seq x y z
N MET A 1 65.80 -32.91 1.53
CA MET A 1 65.02 -31.67 1.43
C MET A 1 63.88 -31.95 0.45
N ALA A 2 62.70 -32.29 0.96
CA ALA A 2 61.52 -32.57 0.14
C ALA A 2 60.51 -31.46 0.43
N ILE A 3 60.18 -30.66 -0.58
CA ILE A 3 59.19 -29.58 -0.48
C ILE A 3 57.89 -30.11 -1.09
N SER A 4 56.88 -30.26 -0.24
CA SER A 4 55.51 -30.60 -0.58
C SER A 4 54.76 -29.36 -1.04
N HIS A 5 54.16 -29.38 -2.23
CA HIS A 5 53.24 -28.35 -2.70
C HIS A 5 51.81 -28.74 -2.32
N THR A 6 51.23 -28.03 -1.35
CA THR A 6 49.83 -28.14 -0.97
C THR A 6 49.02 -27.14 -1.81
N SER A 7 48.17 -27.64 -2.70
CA SER A 7 47.24 -26.81 -3.49
C SER A 7 46.08 -26.33 -2.61
N ILE A 8 45.96 -25.02 -2.42
CA ILE A 8 44.81 -24.38 -1.79
C ILE A 8 43.75 -24.18 -2.87
N VAL A 9 42.65 -24.94 -2.81
CA VAL A 9 41.45 -24.69 -3.61
C VAL A 9 40.67 -23.56 -2.93
N ALA A 10 40.67 -22.37 -3.54
CA ALA A 10 39.81 -21.27 -3.12
C ALA A 10 38.37 -21.55 -3.56
N LEU A 11 37.49 -21.83 -2.58
CA LEU A 11 36.05 -21.93 -2.82
C LEU A 11 35.51 -20.49 -2.97
N CYS A 12 35.30 -20.04 -4.22
CA CYS A 12 34.53 -18.82 -4.48
C CYS A 12 33.07 -19.08 -4.11
N GLY A 13 32.66 -18.69 -2.90
CA GLY A 13 31.26 -18.60 -2.53
C GLY A 13 30.57 -17.50 -3.33
N CYS A 14 29.64 -17.88 -4.22
CA CYS A 14 28.72 -16.94 -4.84
C CYS A 14 27.79 -16.38 -3.75
N ILE A 15 28.12 -15.20 -3.23
CA ILE A 15 27.17 -14.38 -2.47
C ILE A 15 26.13 -13.91 -3.49
N PHE A 16 24.94 -14.52 -3.45
CA PHE A 16 23.77 -13.95 -4.12
C PHE A 16 23.43 -12.64 -3.40
N LEU A 17 23.99 -11.52 -3.87
CA LEU A 17 23.48 -10.20 -3.57
C LEU A 17 22.14 -10.10 -4.29
N LEU A 18 21.05 -10.42 -3.56
CA LEU A 18 19.71 -10.05 -3.98
C LEU A 18 19.74 -8.54 -4.25
N PRO A 19 19.36 -8.07 -5.46
CA PRO A 19 19.21 -6.64 -5.68
C PRO A 19 18.20 -6.15 -4.65
N GLY A 20 18.66 -5.32 -3.72
CA GLY A 20 17.81 -4.69 -2.72
C GLY A 20 16.74 -3.91 -3.47
N VAL A 21 15.53 -4.46 -3.52
CA VAL A 21 14.37 -3.76 -4.04
C VAL A 21 14.16 -2.55 -3.12
N LEU A 22 14.51 -1.37 -3.62
CA LEU A 22 14.33 -0.12 -2.89
C LEU A 22 12.83 0.14 -2.78
N ALA A 23 12.35 0.27 -1.54
CA ALA A 23 10.98 0.65 -1.26
C ALA A 23 10.66 2.04 -1.84
N GLY A 24 9.41 2.26 -2.26
CA GLY A 24 8.96 3.45 -2.98
C GLY A 24 8.84 4.71 -2.14
N PHE A 25 8.60 4.59 -0.83
CA PHE A 25 8.54 5.73 0.08
C PHE A 25 9.88 6.47 0.14
N ASN A 26 9.82 7.77 -0.13
CA ASN A 26 10.97 8.65 -0.04
C ASN A 26 10.77 9.67 1.09
N PRO A 27 11.48 9.55 2.22
CA PRO A 27 11.36 10.48 3.35
C PRO A 27 11.91 11.88 3.06
N SER A 28 12.64 12.08 1.96
CA SER A 28 13.06 13.41 1.50
C SER A 28 12.09 14.04 0.51
N ALA A 29 11.10 13.29 0.03
CA ALA A 29 10.10 13.76 -0.91
C ALA A 29 8.89 14.37 -0.18
N THR A 30 8.20 15.26 -0.89
CA THR A 30 6.95 15.90 -0.44
C THR A 30 5.76 15.48 -1.31
N ASP A 31 5.96 14.57 -2.26
CA ASP A 31 4.97 14.12 -3.24
C ASP A 31 4.70 12.62 -3.12
N ASN A 32 5.02 12.00 -1.97
CA ASN A 32 4.61 10.62 -1.72
C ASN A 32 3.07 10.54 -1.77
N ILE A 33 2.56 9.48 -2.38
CA ILE A 33 1.12 9.18 -2.35
C ILE A 33 0.96 7.78 -1.80
N ALA A 34 0.22 7.68 -0.69
CA ALA A 34 -0.24 6.43 -0.12
C ALA A 34 -1.70 6.21 -0.50
N ILE A 35 -2.08 5.00 -0.92
CA ILE A 35 -3.48 4.66 -1.16
C ILE A 35 -3.78 3.32 -0.53
N TYR A 36 -4.74 3.26 0.39
CA TYR A 36 -5.18 2.00 0.99
C TYR A 36 -5.78 1.08 -0.06
N TRP A 37 -5.49 -0.20 0.02
CA TRP A 37 -6.10 -1.23 -0.83
C TRP A 37 -6.57 -2.39 0.05
N GLY A 38 -7.74 -2.96 -0.27
CA GLY A 38 -8.20 -4.19 0.35
C GLY A 38 -9.64 -4.14 0.83
N GLN A 39 -10.24 -2.99 1.11
CA GLN A 39 -11.61 -2.95 1.64
C GLN A 39 -12.72 -2.77 0.61
N ASN A 40 -12.38 -2.54 -0.67
CA ASN A 40 -13.35 -2.28 -1.73
C ASN A 40 -14.41 -1.25 -1.29
N SER A 41 -13.98 -0.13 -0.71
CA SER A 41 -14.89 0.83 -0.06
C SER A 41 -15.95 1.45 -0.98
N ILE A 42 -15.80 1.35 -2.31
CA ILE A 42 -16.86 1.69 -3.29
C ILE A 42 -18.07 0.73 -3.21
N ASN A 43 -17.94 -0.39 -2.48
CA ASN A 43 -18.97 -1.39 -2.19
C ASN A 43 -19.72 -1.87 -3.43
N ARG A 44 -18.96 -2.21 -4.48
CA ARG A 44 -19.49 -2.74 -5.74
C ARG A 44 -18.72 -3.99 -6.15
N ALA A 45 -19.42 -4.96 -6.74
CA ALA A 45 -18.78 -6.07 -7.43
C ALA A 45 -17.81 -5.54 -8.51
N GLY A 46 -16.59 -6.06 -8.51
CA GLY A 46 -15.50 -5.59 -9.38
C GLY A 46 -15.04 -4.14 -9.13
N GLY A 47 -15.42 -3.53 -8.00
CA GLY A 47 -14.97 -2.19 -7.60
C GLY A 47 -13.49 -2.14 -7.23
N GLN A 48 -12.99 -3.22 -6.61
CA GLN A 48 -11.59 -3.44 -6.31
C GLN A 48 -11.02 -4.54 -7.20
N GLN A 49 -9.95 -4.22 -7.92
CA GLN A 49 -9.16 -5.16 -8.70
C GLN A 49 -8.08 -5.82 -7.83
N ARG A 50 -7.43 -6.87 -8.35
CA ARG A 50 -6.23 -7.44 -7.71
C ARG A 50 -5.16 -6.37 -7.51
N LEU A 51 -4.31 -6.54 -6.50
CA LEU A 51 -3.35 -5.53 -6.07
C LEU A 51 -2.38 -5.14 -7.20
N SER A 52 -1.85 -6.11 -7.95
CA SER A 52 -0.88 -5.84 -9.03
C SER A 52 -1.43 -4.98 -10.17
N SER A 53 -2.75 -4.94 -10.37
CA SER A 53 -3.40 -4.09 -11.37
C SER A 53 -3.13 -2.60 -11.17
N TYR A 54 -2.76 -2.19 -9.95
CA TYR A 54 -2.51 -0.79 -9.59
C TYR A 54 -1.02 -0.42 -9.56
N CYS A 55 -0.10 -1.38 -9.67
CA CYS A 55 1.30 -1.15 -9.35
C CYS A 55 2.15 -0.65 -10.53
N SER A 56 1.71 -0.89 -11.77
CA SER A 56 2.42 -0.47 -12.98
C SER A 56 2.15 1.00 -13.33
N SER A 57 3.22 1.79 -13.48
CA SER A 57 3.17 3.15 -14.06
C SER A 57 2.17 4.10 -13.38
N THR A 58 2.10 4.04 -12.05
CA THR A 58 1.19 4.88 -11.25
C THR A 58 1.94 5.92 -10.41
N PRO A 59 1.32 7.08 -10.14
CA PRO A 59 1.95 8.20 -9.44
C PRO A 59 2.06 8.02 -7.92
N PHE A 60 1.52 6.93 -7.35
CA PHE A 60 1.60 6.64 -5.93
C PHE A 60 2.64 5.56 -5.63
N ASN A 61 3.22 5.59 -4.43
CA ASN A 61 4.39 4.78 -4.10
C ASN A 61 4.24 3.95 -2.82
N ILE A 62 3.15 4.14 -2.07
CA ILE A 62 2.87 3.39 -0.84
C ILE A 62 1.48 2.75 -0.95
N ILE A 63 1.38 1.48 -0.57
CA ILE A 63 0.11 0.75 -0.51
C ILE A 63 0.00 0.04 0.85
N PRO A 64 -0.76 0.62 1.80
CA PRO A 64 -1.19 -0.12 2.98
C PRO A 64 -2.28 -1.14 2.60
N LEU A 65 -2.04 -2.41 2.91
CA LEU A 65 -2.96 -3.51 2.71
C LEU A 65 -3.94 -3.56 3.89
N ALA A 66 -5.18 -3.17 3.64
CA ALA A 66 -6.25 -3.08 4.61
C ALA A 66 -7.15 -4.34 4.57
N PHE A 67 -7.13 -5.23 5.56
CA PHE A 67 -6.45 -5.15 6.86
C PHE A 67 -6.11 -6.52 7.48
N LEU A 68 -5.19 -6.51 8.43
CA LEU A 68 -5.19 -7.41 9.58
C LEU A 68 -6.20 -6.90 10.61
N THR A 69 -7.41 -7.46 10.59
CA THR A 69 -8.56 -7.02 11.40
C THR A 69 -8.57 -7.59 12.81
N SER A 70 -7.81 -8.66 13.05
CA SER A 70 -7.59 -9.23 14.38
C SER A 70 -6.19 -9.81 14.46
N ILE A 71 -5.47 -9.49 15.53
CA ILE A 71 -4.12 -9.91 15.84
C ILE A 71 -4.14 -11.29 16.48
N LYS A 72 -5.06 -11.56 17.41
CA LYS A 72 -5.14 -12.80 18.19
C LYS A 72 -6.52 -13.46 18.12
N ASN A 73 -6.56 -14.78 18.35
CA ASN A 73 -7.76 -15.58 18.62
C ASN A 73 -9.00 -15.39 17.69
N PRO A 74 -8.93 -15.74 16.39
CA PRO A 74 -7.73 -16.06 15.62
C PRO A 74 -7.19 -14.81 14.90
N THR A 75 -5.90 -14.82 14.58
CA THR A 75 -5.32 -13.85 13.65
C THR A 75 -6.11 -13.88 12.34
N SER A 76 -6.65 -12.73 11.93
CA SER A 76 -7.64 -12.63 10.85
C SER A 76 -7.30 -11.50 9.89
N LEU A 77 -7.34 -11.83 8.59
CA LEU A 77 -7.14 -10.91 7.49
C LEU A 77 -8.47 -10.71 6.76
N ASN A 78 -8.74 -9.49 6.32
CA ASN A 78 -9.87 -9.19 5.45
C ASN A 78 -9.41 -8.24 4.35
N PHE A 79 -9.47 -8.70 3.10
CA PHE A 79 -9.18 -7.90 1.91
C PHE A 79 -10.40 -7.88 0.96
N ALA A 80 -11.60 -7.83 1.56
CA ALA A 80 -12.88 -7.85 0.86
C ALA A 80 -12.91 -8.93 -0.23
N ASN A 81 -13.29 -8.58 -1.45
CA ASN A 81 -13.38 -9.51 -2.58
C ASN A 81 -12.04 -10.13 -3.02
N ALA A 82 -10.89 -9.56 -2.62
CA ALA A 82 -9.60 -10.21 -2.87
C ALA A 82 -9.35 -11.39 -1.92
N GLY A 83 -10.02 -11.39 -0.76
CA GLY A 83 -10.03 -12.51 0.18
C GLY A 83 -10.74 -13.76 -0.36
N ASP A 84 -11.65 -13.61 -1.32
CA ASP A 84 -12.37 -14.73 -1.96
C ASP A 84 -11.42 -15.68 -2.71
N ASN A 85 -10.24 -15.19 -3.10
CA ASN A 85 -9.19 -15.98 -3.75
C ASN A 85 -8.21 -16.61 -2.74
N CYS A 86 -8.43 -16.44 -1.44
CA CYS A 86 -7.64 -17.06 -0.38
C CYS A 86 -8.33 -18.34 0.13
N THR A 87 -7.53 -19.29 0.58
CA THR A 87 -8.00 -20.46 1.33
C THR A 87 -7.53 -20.37 2.78
N THR A 88 -8.03 -21.20 3.69
CA THR A 88 -7.46 -21.26 5.04
C THR A 88 -6.30 -22.25 5.13
N PHE A 89 -5.33 -21.97 6.01
CA PHE A 89 -4.36 -22.99 6.38
C PHE A 89 -5.06 -24.18 7.05
N PRO A 90 -4.67 -25.43 6.74
CA PRO A 90 -5.31 -26.62 7.31
C PRO A 90 -5.39 -26.56 8.84
N GLY A 91 -6.60 -26.73 9.39
CA GLY A 91 -6.85 -26.73 10.82
C GLY A 91 -6.93 -25.35 11.49
N THR A 92 -6.93 -24.26 10.71
CA THR A 92 -6.99 -22.88 11.24
C THR A 92 -8.04 -22.03 10.49
N GLN A 93 -8.29 -20.82 11.00
CA GLN A 93 -9.06 -19.78 10.30
C GLN A 93 -8.17 -18.76 9.58
N LEU A 94 -6.84 -18.90 9.67
CA LEU A 94 -5.90 -17.97 9.06
C LEU A 94 -5.90 -18.15 7.55
N LEU A 95 -6.03 -17.05 6.82
CA LEU A 95 -5.98 -17.05 5.36
C LEU A 95 -4.57 -17.34 4.83
N GLN A 96 -4.52 -18.08 3.74
CA GLN A 96 -3.41 -18.31 2.84
C GLN A 96 -3.79 -17.72 1.47
N CYS A 97 -3.07 -16.70 1.05
CA CYS A 97 -3.45 -15.82 -0.06
C CYS A 97 -2.37 -15.80 -1.16
N PRO A 98 -2.26 -16.85 -1.99
CA PRO A 98 -1.20 -16.95 -3.00
C PRO A 98 -1.26 -15.84 -4.07
N GLN A 99 -2.45 -15.35 -4.42
CA GLN A 99 -2.58 -14.23 -5.37
C GLN A 99 -2.05 -12.91 -4.77
N ILE A 100 -2.27 -12.68 -3.47
CA ILE A 100 -1.76 -11.48 -2.79
C ILE A 100 -0.26 -11.60 -2.59
N GLU A 101 0.27 -12.80 -2.30
CA GLU A 101 1.72 -13.07 -2.29
C GLU A 101 2.39 -12.66 -3.62
N GLU A 102 1.87 -13.14 -4.75
CA GLU A 102 2.36 -12.80 -6.09
C GLU A 102 2.30 -11.29 -6.35
N ASP A 103 1.19 -10.66 -5.96
CA ASP A 103 0.97 -9.23 -6.19
C ASP A 103 1.90 -8.35 -5.34
N ILE A 104 2.16 -8.70 -4.08
CA ILE A 104 3.11 -8.00 -3.22
C ILE A 104 4.49 -7.97 -3.89
N GLN A 105 4.98 -9.13 -4.33
CA GLN A 105 6.28 -9.25 -4.99
C GLN A 105 6.32 -8.46 -6.30
N THR A 106 5.25 -8.51 -7.08
CA THR A 106 5.11 -7.74 -8.32
C THR A 106 5.19 -6.24 -8.05
N CYS A 107 4.42 -5.74 -7.09
CA CYS A 107 4.39 -4.31 -6.76
C CYS A 107 5.73 -3.82 -6.20
N GLN A 108 6.38 -4.62 -5.35
CA GLN A 108 7.72 -4.32 -4.85
C GLN A 108 8.72 -4.25 -5.99
N SER A 109 8.68 -5.18 -6.95
CA SER A 109 9.56 -5.14 -8.15
C SER A 109 9.37 -3.87 -9.01
N LEU A 110 8.20 -3.23 -8.88
CA LEU A 110 7.84 -1.95 -9.52
C LEU A 110 8.07 -0.74 -8.61
N GLY A 111 8.81 -0.92 -7.51
CA GLY A 111 9.21 0.14 -6.60
C GLY A 111 8.09 0.65 -5.70
N LYS A 112 7.07 -0.16 -5.39
CA LYS A 112 6.05 0.19 -4.40
C LYS A 112 6.47 -0.27 -3.00
N THR A 113 6.24 0.58 -1.99
CA THR A 113 6.26 0.18 -0.59
C THR A 113 4.92 -0.48 -0.24
N ILE A 114 4.95 -1.73 0.23
CA ILE A 114 3.76 -2.47 0.65
C ILE A 114 3.77 -2.66 2.16
N LEU A 115 2.79 -2.09 2.86
CA LEU A 115 2.65 -2.23 4.31
C LEU A 115 1.45 -3.11 4.63
N LEU A 116 1.51 -3.95 5.66
CA LEU A 116 0.31 -4.56 6.21
C LEU A 116 -0.34 -3.60 7.21
N SER A 117 -1.55 -3.15 6.94
CA SER A 117 -2.30 -2.31 7.88
C SER A 117 -2.99 -3.17 8.94
N ILE A 118 -2.80 -2.81 10.20
CA ILE A 118 -3.36 -3.47 11.39
C ILE A 118 -4.43 -2.56 12.00
N GLY A 119 -5.61 -3.11 12.23
CA GLY A 119 -6.73 -2.39 12.82
C GLY A 119 -7.89 -2.25 11.84
N GLY A 120 -8.20 -1.01 11.48
CA GLY A 120 -9.40 -0.59 10.76
C GLY A 120 -10.64 -0.53 11.65
N ALA A 121 -11.71 0.08 11.14
CA ALA A 121 -12.98 0.28 11.83
C ALA A 121 -13.64 -0.99 12.42
N THR A 122 -13.24 -2.19 11.98
CA THR A 122 -13.78 -3.48 12.48
C THR A 122 -12.93 -4.12 13.58
N TYR A 123 -11.79 -3.54 13.95
CA TYR A 123 -10.95 -4.06 15.03
C TYR A 123 -11.63 -3.91 16.39
N THR A 124 -11.69 -4.99 17.16
CA THR A 124 -12.48 -5.05 18.42
C THR A 124 -11.76 -5.70 19.60
N GLU A 125 -10.50 -6.12 19.44
CA GLU A 125 -9.81 -6.91 20.49
C GLU A 125 -9.41 -6.10 21.72
N GLY A 126 -9.43 -4.76 21.63
CA GLY A 126 -9.09 -3.87 22.74
C GLY A 126 -7.62 -3.93 23.18
N GLY A 127 -6.77 -4.70 22.49
CA GLY A 127 -5.33 -4.78 22.71
C GLY A 127 -4.87 -5.98 23.53
N PHE A 128 -3.89 -5.75 24.40
CA PHE A 128 -3.19 -6.81 25.13
C PHE A 128 -3.33 -6.63 26.64
N THR A 129 -3.30 -7.73 27.38
CA THR A 129 -3.39 -7.76 28.85
C THR A 129 -2.11 -7.27 29.53
N SER A 130 -0.98 -7.33 28.84
CA SER A 130 0.33 -6.88 29.33
C SER A 130 1.25 -6.46 28.19
N ALA A 131 2.31 -5.72 28.52
CA ALA A 131 3.39 -5.37 27.59
C ALA A 131 4.12 -6.60 27.03
N ASP A 132 4.23 -7.68 27.82
CA ASP A 132 4.86 -8.94 27.38
C ASP A 132 3.99 -9.67 26.36
N GLU A 133 2.67 -9.70 26.55
CA GLU A 133 1.74 -10.25 25.57
C GLU A 133 1.78 -9.43 24.26
N ALA A 134 1.79 -8.10 24.38
CA ALA A 134 1.94 -7.18 23.25
C ALA A 134 3.24 -7.46 22.46
N THR A 135 4.36 -7.58 23.16
CA THR A 135 5.66 -7.92 22.55
C THR A 135 5.64 -9.29 21.87
N THR A 136 5.01 -10.28 22.51
CA THR A 136 4.88 -11.63 21.96
C THR A 136 4.13 -11.61 20.63
N TRP A 137 2.98 -10.93 20.56
CA TRP A 137 2.21 -10.84 19.32
C TRP A 137 2.89 -9.99 18.25
N ALA A 138 3.61 -8.93 18.61
CA ALA A 138 4.45 -8.20 17.67
C ALA A 138 5.49 -9.11 17.01
N ASN A 139 6.15 -9.97 17.79
CA ASN A 139 7.12 -10.95 17.28
C ASN A 139 6.46 -12.03 16.43
N THR A 140 5.26 -12.49 16.81
CA THR A 140 4.47 -13.43 16.02
C THR A 140 4.14 -12.85 14.65
N LEU A 141 3.58 -11.65 14.58
CA LEU A 141 3.27 -11.00 13.30
C LEU A 141 4.52 -10.73 12.46
N TRP A 142 5.62 -10.31 13.08
CA TRP A 142 6.90 -10.16 12.39
C TRP A 142 7.34 -11.48 11.74
N SER A 143 7.21 -12.60 12.46
CA SER A 143 7.55 -13.93 11.92
C SER A 143 6.62 -14.36 10.79
N MET A 144 5.34 -13.95 10.82
CA MET A 144 4.35 -14.28 9.79
C MET A 144 4.50 -13.46 8.51
N PHE A 145 4.89 -12.19 8.60
CA PHE A 145 4.82 -11.23 7.49
C PHE A 145 6.16 -10.55 7.13
N GLY A 146 7.13 -10.53 8.04
CA GLY A 146 8.51 -10.09 7.80
C GLY A 146 9.32 -11.11 7.00
N PRO A 147 10.66 -11.02 6.94
CA PRO A 147 11.49 -11.98 6.22
C PRO A 147 11.24 -13.45 6.64
N PRO A 148 11.13 -14.39 5.69
CA PRO A 148 11.00 -15.81 6.02
C PRO A 148 12.20 -16.29 6.84
N THR A 149 11.93 -17.13 7.82
CA THR A 149 12.95 -17.85 8.59
C THR A 149 12.95 -19.32 8.20
N SER A 150 13.91 -20.10 8.71
CA SER A 150 13.93 -21.55 8.53
C SER A 150 12.87 -22.29 9.35
N ASP A 151 12.06 -21.59 10.15
CA ASP A 151 11.01 -22.19 10.96
C ASP A 151 9.77 -22.49 10.11
N SER A 152 9.60 -23.77 9.75
CA SER A 152 8.46 -24.24 8.96
C SER A 152 7.14 -24.32 9.75
N SER A 153 7.14 -24.06 11.06
CA SER A 153 5.91 -24.05 11.87
C SER A 153 5.13 -22.74 11.76
N VAL A 154 5.78 -21.67 11.28
CA VAL A 154 5.14 -20.37 11.11
C VAL A 154 4.25 -20.39 9.87
N LEU A 155 2.95 -20.19 10.08
CA LEU A 155 1.98 -20.03 9.01
C LEU A 155 2.07 -18.61 8.44
N ARG A 156 2.40 -18.50 7.15
CA ARG A 156 2.66 -17.22 6.48
C ARG A 156 1.59 -16.93 5.43
N PRO A 157 0.62 -16.04 5.69
CA PRO A 157 -0.50 -15.78 4.78
C PRO A 157 -0.09 -15.38 3.36
N PHE A 158 1.07 -14.73 3.22
CA PHE A 158 1.64 -14.34 1.93
C PHE A 158 2.85 -15.19 1.54
N GLY A 159 2.92 -16.43 2.02
CA GLY A 159 3.97 -17.39 1.69
C GLY A 159 5.37 -16.81 1.87
N SER A 160 6.11 -16.75 0.76
CA SER A 160 7.47 -16.23 0.68
C SER A 160 7.57 -14.70 0.63
N ALA A 161 6.48 -13.99 0.32
CA ALA A 161 6.50 -12.53 0.29
C ALA A 161 6.78 -11.94 1.69
N THR A 162 7.47 -10.81 1.67
CA THR A 162 7.82 -10.01 2.85
C THR A 162 7.23 -8.62 2.65
N VAL A 163 6.40 -8.17 3.58
CA VAL A 163 5.92 -6.78 3.55
C VAL A 163 7.07 -5.82 3.85
N ASP A 164 7.00 -4.60 3.35
CA ASP A 164 7.98 -3.53 3.64
C ASP A 164 7.78 -2.93 5.04
N GLY A 165 6.78 -3.40 5.78
CA GLY A 165 6.54 -3.00 7.15
C GLY A 165 5.06 -3.05 7.52
N PHE A 166 4.69 -2.27 8.52
CA PHE A 166 3.35 -2.27 9.10
C PHE A 166 2.80 -0.86 9.21
N ASP A 167 1.50 -0.77 8.98
CA ASP A 167 0.73 0.45 9.19
C ASP A 167 -0.26 0.22 10.35
N PHE A 168 -0.40 1.22 11.22
CA PHE A 168 -1.24 1.14 12.41
C PHE A 168 -2.45 2.05 12.24
N ASP A 169 -3.60 1.44 11.95
CA ASP A 169 -4.88 2.11 11.77
C ASP A 169 -5.85 1.71 12.89
N PHE A 170 -5.42 1.93 14.14
CA PHE A 170 -6.29 1.69 15.29
C PHE A 170 -7.23 2.88 15.47
N GLU A 171 -8.53 2.64 15.34
CA GLU A 171 -9.56 3.68 15.47
C GLU A 171 -10.24 3.71 16.85
N ALA A 172 -9.77 2.88 17.78
CA ALA A 172 -10.23 2.81 19.16
C ALA A 172 -9.07 2.55 20.13
N THR A 173 -9.22 2.99 21.38
CA THR A 173 -8.22 2.79 22.43
C THR A 173 -7.88 1.31 22.56
N THR A 174 -6.58 1.03 22.47
CA THR A 174 -6.03 -0.33 22.44
C THR A 174 -4.98 -0.45 23.55
N ALA A 175 -5.24 -1.30 24.54
CA ALA A 175 -4.35 -1.49 25.68
C ALA A 175 -3.00 -2.05 25.24
N ASN A 176 -1.91 -1.51 25.80
CA ASN A 176 -0.53 -1.89 25.51
C ASN A 176 -0.14 -1.76 24.02
N LEU A 177 -0.72 -0.78 23.31
CA LEU A 177 -0.37 -0.52 21.91
C LEU A 177 1.08 -0.02 21.75
N ALA A 178 1.57 0.83 22.66
CA ALA A 178 2.95 1.33 22.60
C ALA A 178 4.00 0.20 22.72
N PRO A 179 3.92 -0.74 23.68
CA PRO A 179 4.78 -1.93 23.70
C PRO A 179 4.73 -2.76 22.42
N PHE A 180 3.53 -2.98 21.86
CA PHE A 180 3.37 -3.70 20.59
C PHE A 180 4.07 -2.98 19.42
N ALA A 181 3.87 -1.67 19.30
CA ALA A 181 4.53 -0.83 18.29
C ALA A 181 6.05 -0.84 18.45
N ALA A 182 6.55 -0.72 19.68
CA ALA A 182 7.99 -0.71 19.98
C ALA A 182 8.67 -2.03 19.61
N ALA A 183 8.01 -3.16 19.88
CA ALA A 183 8.53 -4.48 19.51
C ALA A 183 8.58 -4.68 17.98
N LEU A 184 7.54 -4.26 17.24
CA LEU A 184 7.57 -4.28 15.77
C LEU A 184 8.66 -3.36 15.20
N ARG A 185 8.82 -2.14 15.74
CA ARG A 185 9.91 -1.22 15.38
C ARG A 185 11.28 -1.86 15.58
N ALA A 186 11.51 -2.48 16.73
CA ALA A 186 12.77 -3.15 17.05
C ALA A 186 13.09 -4.29 16.07
N ASN A 187 12.11 -5.14 15.74
CA ASN A 187 12.28 -6.20 14.75
C ASN A 187 12.63 -5.64 13.36
N MET A 188 11.95 -4.57 12.93
CA MET A 188 12.21 -3.90 11.67
C MET A 188 13.59 -3.26 11.60
N ASP A 189 14.06 -2.64 12.68
CA ASP A 189 15.40 -2.06 12.75
C ASP A 189 16.51 -3.11 12.75
N ALA A 190 16.31 -4.21 13.47
CA ALA A 190 17.24 -5.34 13.48
C ALA A 190 17.36 -5.98 12.07
N ALA A 191 16.23 -6.15 11.38
CA ALA A 191 16.21 -6.67 10.01
C ALA A 191 16.81 -5.68 9.01
N SER A 192 16.54 -4.38 9.16
CA SER A 192 17.14 -3.35 8.30
C SER A 192 18.66 -3.30 8.41
N SER A 193 19.17 -3.47 9.64
CA SER A 193 20.60 -3.44 9.93
C SER A 193 21.35 -4.67 9.41
N SER A 194 20.67 -5.83 9.28
CA SER A 194 21.28 -7.10 8.89
C SER A 194 21.08 -7.46 7.41
N GLY A 195 19.96 -7.04 6.80
CA GLY A 195 19.56 -7.47 5.45
C GLY A 195 19.67 -6.42 4.35
N GLY A 196 20.06 -5.17 4.67
CA GLY A 196 20.16 -4.08 3.69
C GLY A 196 18.83 -3.59 3.10
N ARG A 197 17.70 -4.24 3.44
CA ARG A 197 16.34 -3.81 3.10
C ARG A 197 15.77 -2.94 4.21
N ARG A 198 15.29 -1.73 3.90
CA ARG A 198 14.63 -0.86 4.88
C ARG A 198 13.19 -1.32 5.12
N PHE A 199 12.78 -1.34 6.40
CA PHE A 199 11.40 -1.58 6.82
C PHE A 199 10.80 -0.34 7.50
N TYR A 200 9.50 -0.14 7.30
CA TYR A 200 8.78 1.07 7.69
C TYR A 200 7.66 0.79 8.70
N LEU A 201 7.54 1.67 9.69
CA LEU A 201 6.39 1.70 10.58
C LEU A 201 5.60 2.98 10.30
N SER A 202 4.32 2.86 9.96
CA SER A 202 3.41 4.00 9.82
C SER A 202 2.20 3.89 10.73
N ALA A 203 1.46 4.99 10.83
CA ALA A 203 0.19 5.05 11.55
C ALA A 203 -0.81 5.96 10.84
N ALA A 204 -2.10 5.75 11.07
CA ALA A 204 -3.19 6.56 10.53
C ALA A 204 -4.06 7.15 11.63
N PRO A 205 -3.54 8.07 12.48
CA PRO A 205 -4.38 8.73 13.47
C PRO A 205 -5.45 9.61 12.81
N GLN A 206 -6.54 9.88 13.51
CA GLN A 206 -7.52 10.88 13.09
C GLN A 206 -6.99 12.30 13.36
N CYS A 207 -7.57 13.32 12.72
CA CYS A 207 -7.09 14.70 12.92
C CYS A 207 -7.22 15.28 14.34
N PRO A 208 -8.19 14.88 15.21
CA PRO A 208 -8.24 15.42 16.57
C PRO A 208 -6.94 15.12 17.32
N PHE A 209 -6.39 16.15 17.99
CA PHE A 209 -5.11 16.02 18.68
C PHE A 209 -5.27 16.30 20.18
N PRO A 210 -4.70 15.44 21.07
CA PRO A 210 -4.04 14.17 20.76
C PRO A 210 -5.04 13.12 20.24
N ASP A 211 -4.57 12.23 19.37
CA ASP A 211 -5.40 11.11 18.90
C ASP A 211 -5.64 10.10 20.04
N ALA A 212 -6.90 9.70 20.22
CA ALA A 212 -7.33 8.89 21.36
C ALA A 212 -6.91 7.42 21.29
N ALA A 213 -6.65 6.89 20.10
CA ALA A 213 -6.26 5.50 19.89
C ALA A 213 -4.73 5.35 19.82
N MET A 214 -4.08 6.29 19.13
CA MET A 214 -2.67 6.24 18.74
C MET A 214 -1.75 7.13 19.59
N GLY A 215 -2.29 8.04 20.41
CA GLY A 215 -1.50 9.08 21.09
C GLY A 215 -0.32 8.57 21.92
N GLU A 216 -0.48 7.47 22.66
CA GLU A 216 0.61 6.87 23.44
C GLU A 216 1.72 6.31 22.53
N ALA A 217 1.35 5.56 21.49
CA ALA A 217 2.32 4.99 20.55
C ALA A 217 3.07 6.11 19.79
N LEU A 218 2.35 7.13 19.33
CA LEU A 218 2.92 8.27 18.59
C LEU A 218 3.93 9.09 19.41
N SER A 219 3.82 9.09 20.75
CA SER A 219 4.74 9.80 21.62
C SER A 219 5.93 8.96 22.11
N SER A 220 5.90 7.65 21.90
CA SER A 220 6.90 6.72 22.46
C SER A 220 7.63 5.87 21.43
N VAL A 221 7.13 5.76 20.20
CA VAL A 221 7.71 4.92 19.14
C VAL A 221 8.05 5.74 17.89
N ALA A 222 9.19 5.42 17.27
CA ALA A 222 9.65 6.06 16.04
C ALA A 222 8.88 5.53 14.81
N PHE A 223 7.86 6.27 14.38
CA PHE A 223 7.18 6.06 13.10
C PHE A 223 7.96 6.75 11.97
N ASP A 224 8.03 6.11 10.81
CA ASP A 224 8.65 6.69 9.61
C ASP A 224 7.74 7.77 8.98
N PHE A 225 6.42 7.53 8.98
CA PHE A 225 5.41 8.51 8.59
C PHE A 225 4.06 8.25 9.24
N VAL A 226 3.20 9.27 9.29
CA VAL A 226 1.81 9.20 9.76
C VAL A 226 0.86 9.74 8.70
N SER A 227 -0.19 9.00 8.41
CA SER A 227 -1.26 9.35 7.45
C SER A 227 -2.47 9.90 8.21
N VAL A 228 -2.40 11.16 8.63
CA VAL A 228 -3.42 11.76 9.48
C VAL A 228 -4.74 11.88 8.71
N GLN A 229 -5.81 11.30 9.22
CA GLN A 229 -7.13 11.28 8.59
C GLN A 229 -7.84 12.63 8.78
N PHE A 230 -7.70 13.54 7.82
CA PHE A 230 -8.35 14.86 7.83
C PHE A 230 -9.78 14.80 7.26
N TYR A 231 -10.58 13.86 7.76
CA TYR A 231 -11.98 13.68 7.39
C TYR A 231 -12.77 13.08 8.57
N ASN A 232 -14.11 13.01 8.44
CA ASN A 232 -15.02 12.57 9.51
C ASN A 232 -14.93 13.33 10.85
N ASN A 233 -14.23 14.47 10.89
CA ASN A 233 -13.91 15.21 12.11
C ASN A 233 -13.91 16.73 11.88
N TYR A 234 -14.09 17.50 12.96
CA TYR A 234 -14.17 18.97 12.92
C TYR A 234 -12.92 19.65 12.32
N CYS A 235 -11.76 18.98 12.44
CA CYS A 235 -10.46 19.43 11.96
C CYS A 235 -10.12 18.94 10.53
N GLY A 236 -11.09 18.34 9.83
CA GLY A 236 -10.89 17.80 8.48
C GLY A 236 -10.66 18.85 7.40
N ALA A 237 -10.30 18.39 6.19
CA ALA A 237 -9.92 19.22 5.05
C ALA A 237 -11.01 20.20 4.59
N THR A 238 -12.29 19.85 4.78
CA THR A 238 -13.42 20.74 4.49
C THR A 238 -13.48 21.97 5.40
N SER A 239 -12.83 21.92 6.56
CA SER A 239 -12.77 23.04 7.51
C SER A 239 -11.66 24.04 7.18
N TYR A 240 -10.84 23.77 6.16
CA TYR A 240 -9.80 24.68 5.72
C TYR A 240 -10.39 25.94 5.10
N VAL A 241 -9.94 27.10 5.58
CA VAL A 241 -10.31 28.42 5.04
C VAL A 241 -9.04 29.14 4.59
N SER A 242 -9.04 29.65 3.35
CA SER A 242 -7.93 30.45 2.82
C SER A 242 -8.03 31.91 3.26
N GLY A 243 -6.89 32.54 3.59
CA GLY A 243 -6.78 33.99 3.81
C GLY A 243 -6.25 34.39 5.18
N ALA A 244 -6.36 35.68 5.51
CA ALA A 244 -5.73 36.29 6.69
C ALA A 244 -6.26 35.79 8.06
N GLY A 245 -7.35 35.03 8.07
CA GLY A 245 -7.96 34.47 9.29
C GLY A 245 -7.36 33.14 9.77
N GLY A 246 -6.36 32.59 9.08
CA GLY A 246 -5.79 31.27 9.38
C GLY A 246 -6.63 30.12 8.80
N PRO A 247 -6.18 28.85 8.97
CA PRO A 247 -6.75 27.68 8.29
C PRO A 247 -8.14 27.25 8.79
N GLY A 248 -8.85 28.06 9.58
CA GLY A 248 -10.05 27.62 10.28
C GLY A 248 -9.74 26.52 11.29
N ASN A 249 -10.57 25.47 11.34
CA ASN A 249 -10.35 24.33 12.25
C ASN A 249 -9.37 23.28 11.67
N PHE A 250 -8.95 23.41 10.42
CA PHE A 250 -7.99 22.49 9.81
C PHE A 250 -6.63 22.60 10.51
N ASN A 251 -6.19 21.50 11.14
CA ASN A 251 -5.11 21.54 12.13
C ASN A 251 -3.82 20.84 11.70
N PHE A 252 -3.45 20.86 10.42
CA PHE A 252 -2.18 20.28 9.95
C PHE A 252 -0.96 20.85 10.68
N GLU A 253 -0.98 22.14 11.03
CA GLU A 253 0.06 22.79 11.83
C GLU A 253 0.26 22.11 13.19
N THR A 254 -0.80 21.62 13.83
CA THR A 254 -0.70 20.87 15.09
C THR A 254 0.08 19.57 14.90
N TRP A 255 -0.16 18.87 13.80
CA TRP A 255 0.56 17.65 13.45
C TRP A 255 2.01 17.92 13.03
N ASP A 256 2.29 19.04 12.37
CA ASP A 256 3.66 19.49 12.12
C ASP A 256 4.41 19.83 13.42
N ASN A 257 3.75 20.49 14.38
CA ASN A 257 4.32 20.75 15.70
C ASN A 257 4.62 19.46 16.46
N TRP A 258 3.71 18.47 16.42
CA TRP A 258 3.97 17.13 16.97
C TRP A 258 5.19 16.48 16.31
N ALA A 259 5.26 16.49 14.98
CA ALA A 259 6.37 15.90 14.23
C ALA A 259 7.73 16.50 14.63
N LYS A 260 7.77 17.81 14.90
CA LYS A 260 8.99 18.54 15.26
C LYS A 260 9.39 18.44 16.74
N THR A 261 8.43 18.29 17.64
CA THR A 261 8.65 18.51 19.07
C THR A 261 8.37 17.32 19.96
N VAL A 262 7.60 16.33 19.46
CA VAL A 262 7.16 15.18 20.25
C VAL A 262 7.60 13.85 19.65
N SER A 263 7.58 13.72 18.31
CA SER A 263 7.89 12.45 17.66
C SER A 263 9.29 11.94 18.02
N PRO A 264 9.44 10.66 18.42
CA PRO A 264 10.75 10.04 18.61
C PRO A 264 11.60 9.98 17.33
N ASN A 265 10.97 10.03 16.15
CA ASN A 265 11.67 10.16 14.88
C ASN A 265 11.68 11.65 14.46
N PRO A 266 12.82 12.36 14.53
CA PRO A 266 12.90 13.77 14.16
C PRO A 266 12.69 14.02 12.66
N ASN A 267 12.70 12.96 11.85
CA ASN A 267 12.47 13.01 10.41
C ASN A 267 11.11 12.41 10.00
N VAL A 268 10.20 12.19 10.96
CA VAL A 268 8.86 11.66 10.67
C VAL A 268 8.15 12.55 9.64
N LYS A 269 7.42 11.91 8.73
CA LYS A 269 6.60 12.61 7.74
C LYS A 269 5.12 12.56 8.09
N VAL A 270 4.41 13.65 7.81
CA VAL A 270 2.95 13.77 7.95
C VAL A 270 2.36 13.78 6.55
N LEU A 271 1.53 12.79 6.24
CA LEU A 271 0.74 12.70 5.02
C LEU A 271 -0.66 13.24 5.30
N LEU A 272 -1.16 14.07 4.38
CA LEU A 272 -2.52 14.60 4.39
C LEU A 272 -3.49 13.50 3.95
N GLY A 273 -4.19 12.86 4.89
CA GLY A 273 -5.18 11.83 4.63
C GLY A 273 -6.53 12.39 4.16
N LEU A 274 -6.99 11.95 2.99
CA LEU A 274 -8.21 12.44 2.34
C LEU A 274 -9.08 11.27 1.82
N PRO A 275 -10.42 11.44 1.77
CA PRO A 275 -11.29 10.51 1.08
C PRO A 275 -11.04 10.56 -0.44
N GLY A 276 -11.03 9.40 -1.10
CA GLY A 276 -10.81 9.25 -2.54
C GLY A 276 -11.99 9.66 -3.42
N SER A 277 -13.18 9.77 -2.82
CA SER A 277 -14.42 10.19 -3.48
C SER A 277 -15.41 10.76 -2.45
N ALA A 278 -16.52 11.33 -2.93
CA ALA A 278 -17.59 11.83 -2.09
C ALA A 278 -18.28 10.76 -1.22
N THR A 279 -18.17 9.47 -1.57
CA THR A 279 -18.79 8.36 -0.83
C THR A 279 -17.77 7.51 -0.06
N ALA A 280 -16.49 7.86 -0.13
CA ALA A 280 -15.42 7.10 0.52
C ALA A 280 -15.41 7.24 2.04
N ALA A 281 -15.96 8.34 2.56
CA ALA A 281 -16.09 8.61 3.99
C ALA A 281 -17.43 9.29 4.28
N GLY A 282 -17.84 9.35 5.55
CA GLY A 282 -19.09 10.02 5.95
C GLY A 282 -19.07 11.53 5.70
N SER A 283 -17.90 12.16 5.77
CA SER A 283 -17.68 13.57 5.40
C SER A 283 -16.19 13.84 5.12
N GLY A 284 -15.85 15.01 4.57
CA GLY A 284 -14.46 15.47 4.43
C GLY A 284 -13.86 15.36 3.03
N TYR A 285 -14.59 14.83 2.05
CA TYR A 285 -14.15 14.86 0.64
C TYR A 285 -14.02 16.30 0.14
N VAL A 286 -12.87 16.62 -0.46
CA VAL A 286 -12.58 17.92 -1.08
C VAL A 286 -12.11 17.71 -2.52
N SER A 287 -12.42 18.66 -3.41
CA SER A 287 -12.02 18.62 -4.82
C SER A 287 -11.78 20.04 -5.35
N GLY A 288 -11.28 20.15 -6.59
CA GLY A 288 -11.05 21.42 -7.26
C GLY A 288 -10.14 22.37 -6.47
N GLN A 289 -10.56 23.62 -6.32
CA GLN A 289 -9.76 24.65 -5.64
C GLN A 289 -9.57 24.35 -4.15
N GLN A 290 -10.56 23.76 -3.48
CA GLN A 290 -10.42 23.42 -2.05
C GLN A 290 -9.33 22.37 -1.84
N LEU A 291 -9.30 21.33 -2.69
CA LEU A 291 -8.24 20.31 -2.68
C LEU A 291 -6.85 20.94 -2.91
N THR A 292 -6.75 21.83 -3.89
CA THR A 292 -5.49 22.52 -4.20
C THR A 292 -5.02 23.34 -3.00
N ASN A 293 -5.91 24.15 -2.43
CA ASN A 293 -5.57 25.03 -1.30
C ASN A 293 -5.13 24.26 -0.05
N VAL A 294 -5.81 23.15 0.29
CA VAL A 294 -5.45 22.37 1.49
C VAL A 294 -4.10 21.67 1.31
N ILE A 295 -3.79 21.20 0.09
CA ILE A 295 -2.49 20.60 -0.23
C ILE A 295 -1.40 21.68 -0.19
N ASP A 296 -1.61 22.83 -0.83
CA ASP A 296 -0.63 23.93 -0.86
C ASP A 296 -0.33 24.47 0.53
N TYR A 297 -1.35 24.64 1.38
CA TYR A 297 -1.16 25.02 2.77
C TYR A 297 -0.32 23.98 3.53
N SER A 298 -0.65 22.70 3.40
CA SER A 298 0.05 21.61 4.09
C SER A 298 1.50 21.48 3.63
N ARG A 299 1.78 21.73 2.34
CA ARG A 299 3.14 21.74 1.77
C ARG A 299 4.05 22.82 2.36
N GLY A 300 3.49 23.85 2.98
CA GLY A 300 4.26 24.89 3.67
C GLY A 300 5.00 24.39 4.92
N PHE A 301 4.65 23.20 5.43
CA PHE A 301 5.23 22.62 6.64
C PHE A 301 6.35 21.63 6.32
N SER A 302 7.46 21.69 7.07
CA SER A 302 8.64 20.85 6.81
C SER A 302 8.43 19.36 7.08
N SER A 303 7.44 19.02 7.93
CA SER A 303 7.04 17.63 8.16
C SER A 303 6.19 17.05 7.03
N PHE A 304 5.68 17.86 6.10
CA PHE A 304 4.84 17.38 5.01
C PHE A 304 5.56 16.32 4.18
N GLY A 305 4.92 15.16 4.02
CA GLY A 305 5.44 14.02 3.25
C GLY A 305 4.66 13.72 1.98
N GLY A 306 3.45 14.27 1.83
CA GLY A 306 2.57 13.98 0.70
C GLY A 306 1.12 13.74 1.14
N VAL A 307 0.40 12.88 0.41
CA VAL A 307 -1.04 12.64 0.59
C VAL A 307 -1.31 11.15 0.82
N MET A 308 -2.27 10.84 1.68
CA MET A 308 -2.85 9.50 1.81
C MET A 308 -4.30 9.52 1.32
N LEU A 309 -4.74 8.50 0.60
CA LEU A 309 -6.10 8.39 0.06
C LEU A 309 -6.81 7.12 0.54
N TRP A 310 -8.03 7.28 1.04
CA TRP A 310 -8.95 6.20 1.39
C TRP A 310 -10.06 6.05 0.33
N ASP A 311 -10.20 4.96 -0.45
CA ASP A 311 -9.24 3.89 -0.73
C ASP A 311 -9.08 3.73 -2.26
N MET A 312 -8.28 2.76 -2.72
CA MET A 312 -7.97 2.52 -4.13
C MET A 312 -9.23 2.34 -4.99
N SER A 313 -10.27 1.65 -4.49
CA SER A 313 -11.50 1.43 -5.24
C SER A 313 -12.27 2.74 -5.49
N GLN A 314 -12.26 3.65 -4.51
CA GLN A 314 -12.88 4.95 -4.60
C GLN A 314 -12.08 5.91 -5.48
N VAL A 315 -10.76 5.95 -5.31
CA VAL A 315 -9.87 6.79 -6.12
C VAL A 315 -9.99 6.44 -7.60
N TYR A 316 -9.97 5.15 -7.95
CA TYR A 316 -10.12 4.71 -9.34
C TYR A 316 -11.55 4.76 -9.86
N GLY A 317 -12.55 4.74 -8.97
CA GLY A 317 -13.94 5.02 -9.31
C GLY A 317 -14.22 6.51 -9.57
N ASN A 318 -13.35 7.41 -9.11
CA ASN A 318 -13.48 8.86 -9.19
C ASN A 318 -12.51 9.45 -10.23
N ALA A 319 -12.91 9.37 -11.50
CA ALA A 319 -12.07 9.75 -12.63
C ALA A 319 -11.49 11.18 -12.48
N GLY A 320 -10.17 11.31 -12.64
CA GLY A 320 -9.45 12.59 -12.58
C GLY A 320 -9.12 13.09 -11.17
N PHE A 321 -9.60 12.43 -10.11
CA PHE A 321 -9.27 12.83 -8.74
C PHE A 321 -7.78 12.63 -8.42
N LEU A 322 -7.23 11.46 -8.73
CA LEU A 322 -5.80 11.19 -8.54
C LEU A 322 -4.93 12.17 -9.34
N ASP A 323 -5.32 12.48 -10.58
CA ASP A 323 -4.62 13.46 -11.42
C ASP A 323 -4.63 14.86 -10.78
N SER A 324 -5.74 15.24 -10.14
CA SER A 324 -5.86 16.50 -9.41
C SER A 324 -4.95 16.55 -8.18
N VAL A 325 -4.83 15.43 -7.44
CA VAL A 325 -3.90 15.30 -6.31
C VAL A 325 -2.45 15.44 -6.79
N VAL A 326 -2.07 14.73 -7.85
CA VAL A 326 -0.72 14.81 -8.44
C VAL A 326 -0.40 16.23 -8.89
N SER A 327 -1.34 16.89 -9.57
CA SER A 327 -1.19 18.27 -10.00
C SER A 327 -1.00 19.23 -8.82
N ALA A 328 -1.77 19.07 -7.73
CA ALA A 328 -1.67 19.91 -6.55
C ALA A 328 -0.36 19.69 -5.76
N LEU A 329 0.21 18.48 -5.81
CA LEU A 329 1.53 18.19 -5.25
C LEU A 329 2.68 18.79 -6.09
N GLY A 330 2.38 19.37 -7.26
CA GLY A 330 3.38 19.87 -8.21
C GLY A 330 4.10 18.76 -8.97
N GLY A 331 3.59 17.53 -8.91
CA GLY A 331 4.13 16.39 -9.64
C GLY A 331 3.72 16.41 -11.11
N GLN A 332 4.52 15.75 -11.95
CA GLN A 332 4.11 15.39 -13.30
C GLN A 332 3.60 13.95 -13.28
N LEU A 333 2.41 13.72 -13.85
CA LEU A 333 1.95 12.35 -14.11
C LEU A 333 3.01 11.63 -14.95
N PRO A 334 3.20 10.31 -14.78
CA PRO A 334 3.96 9.52 -15.74
C PRO A 334 3.47 9.88 -17.15
N SER A 335 4.37 10.25 -18.05
CA SER A 335 3.96 10.52 -19.44
C SER A 335 3.09 9.37 -19.90
N LYS A 336 1.84 9.65 -20.29
CA LYS A 336 1.11 8.72 -21.16
C LYS A 336 2.06 8.48 -22.32
N THR A 337 2.61 7.27 -22.43
CA THR A 337 3.37 6.87 -23.62
C THR A 337 2.36 6.84 -24.77
N THR A 338 2.08 8.01 -25.34
CA THR A 338 1.63 8.12 -26.71
C THR A 338 2.83 7.70 -27.53
N THR A 339 2.90 6.41 -27.86
CA THR A 339 3.74 5.97 -28.97
C THR A 339 3.37 6.87 -30.16
N PRO A 340 4.30 7.68 -30.70
CA PRO A 340 4.02 8.50 -31.85
C PRO A 340 3.71 7.53 -32.99
N THR A 341 2.50 7.55 -33.51
CA THR A 341 2.17 6.91 -34.79
C THR A 341 2.93 7.66 -35.88
N THR A 342 4.19 7.31 -36.05
CA THR A 342 4.94 7.66 -37.25
C THR A 342 4.32 6.83 -38.37
N LEU A 343 3.65 7.50 -39.29
CA LEU A 343 3.22 6.94 -40.57
C LEU A 343 4.47 6.58 -41.39
N THR A 344 5.11 5.48 -41.04
CA THR A 344 6.06 4.80 -41.93
C THR A 344 5.27 3.78 -42.73
N THR A 345 5.10 4.09 -44.02
CA THR A 345 4.69 3.14 -45.05
C THR A 345 5.71 2.00 -45.04
N ALA A 346 5.35 0.87 -44.43
CA ALA A 346 6.14 -0.35 -44.45
C ALA A 346 5.31 -1.48 -45.06
N THR A 347 5.91 -2.05 -46.08
CA THR A 347 5.44 -3.07 -47.00
C THR A 347 4.96 -4.32 -46.29
N ALA A 348 3.88 -4.91 -46.84
CA ALA A 348 3.27 -6.14 -46.36
C ALA A 348 4.29 -7.28 -46.22
N THR A 349 4.28 -7.94 -45.05
CA THR A 349 4.85 -9.28 -44.88
C THR A 349 3.83 -10.16 -44.14
N SER A 350 3.76 -11.40 -44.60
CA SER A 350 2.69 -12.40 -44.45
C SER A 350 2.31 -12.81 -43.02
N ALA A 351 1.00 -13.02 -42.82
CA ALA A 351 0.36 -13.58 -41.63
C ALA A 351 0.71 -15.07 -41.39
N PRO A 352 0.71 -15.55 -40.13
CA PRO A 352 0.50 -16.95 -39.82
C PRO A 352 -0.99 -17.24 -39.62
N THR A 353 -1.46 -18.24 -40.34
CA THR A 353 -2.78 -18.89 -40.22
C THR A 353 -2.90 -19.73 -38.95
N GLY A 354 -4.06 -19.66 -38.29
CA GLY A 354 -4.70 -20.86 -37.73
C GLY A 354 -4.98 -20.89 -36.23
N SER A 355 -6.13 -20.36 -35.81
CA SER A 355 -7.14 -21.05 -34.97
C SER A 355 -8.28 -20.07 -34.69
N LEU A 356 -9.51 -20.42 -35.07
CA LEU A 356 -10.70 -19.63 -34.70
C LEU A 356 -10.97 -19.80 -33.21
N VAL A 357 -11.28 -18.69 -32.54
CA VAL A 357 -11.53 -18.66 -31.10
C VAL A 357 -12.89 -19.32 -30.81
N PRO A 358 -12.96 -20.34 -29.92
CA PRO A 358 -14.23 -20.97 -29.55
C PRO A 358 -15.13 -19.99 -28.76
N GLN A 359 -16.41 -20.32 -28.60
CA GLN A 359 -17.31 -19.54 -27.72
C GLN A 359 -16.65 -19.36 -26.34
N TRP A 360 -16.73 -18.13 -25.82
CA TRP A 360 -16.12 -17.64 -24.58
C TRP A 360 -14.59 -17.52 -24.57
N GLY A 361 -13.91 -17.86 -25.66
CA GLY A 361 -12.48 -17.62 -25.80
C GLY A 361 -12.17 -16.13 -26.01
N GLN A 362 -10.99 -15.69 -25.58
CA GLN A 362 -10.54 -14.31 -25.80
C GLN A 362 -10.31 -14.06 -27.28
N CYS A 363 -10.89 -12.99 -27.80
CA CYS A 363 -10.76 -12.56 -29.19
C CYS A 363 -10.30 -11.09 -29.30
N GLY A 364 -10.06 -10.42 -28.18
CA GLY A 364 -9.63 -9.02 -28.15
C GLY A 364 -9.33 -8.51 -26.74
N GLY A 365 -8.97 -7.23 -26.66
CA GLY A 365 -8.53 -6.57 -25.43
C GLY A 365 -7.16 -5.90 -25.61
N THR A 366 -6.93 -4.79 -24.90
CA THR A 366 -5.64 -4.09 -24.93
C THR A 366 -4.52 -5.04 -24.48
N GLY A 367 -3.48 -5.18 -25.31
CA GLY A 367 -2.35 -6.08 -25.08
C GLY A 367 -2.54 -7.52 -25.58
N TYR A 368 -3.73 -7.91 -26.07
CA TYR A 368 -3.97 -9.25 -26.62
C TYR A 368 -3.31 -9.42 -28.01
N GLN A 369 -2.53 -10.49 -28.18
CA GLN A 369 -1.82 -10.83 -29.44
C GLN A 369 -2.31 -12.14 -30.07
N GLY A 370 -3.37 -12.75 -29.53
CA GLY A 370 -3.90 -14.02 -30.03
C GLY A 370 -4.92 -13.86 -31.17
N PRO A 371 -5.57 -14.94 -31.61
CA PRO A 371 -6.54 -14.91 -32.69
C PRO A 371 -7.75 -14.03 -32.35
N THR A 372 -8.22 -13.24 -33.31
CA THR A 372 -9.31 -12.26 -33.11
C THR A 372 -10.64 -12.69 -33.75
N GLN A 373 -10.63 -13.81 -34.49
CA GLN A 373 -11.80 -14.29 -35.23
C GLN A 373 -12.45 -15.46 -34.49
N CYS A 374 -13.73 -15.28 -34.15
CA CYS A 374 -14.54 -16.30 -33.48
C CYS A 374 -15.00 -17.40 -34.44
N GLN A 375 -15.26 -18.59 -33.90
CA GLN A 375 -15.95 -19.66 -34.61
C GLN A 375 -17.40 -19.24 -34.91
N PRO A 376 -17.94 -19.47 -36.12
CA PRO A 376 -19.35 -19.25 -36.38
C PRO A 376 -20.24 -20.11 -35.44
N PRO A 377 -21.36 -19.59 -34.92
CA PRO A 377 -22.01 -18.31 -35.22
C PRO A 377 -21.56 -17.11 -34.37
N TYR A 378 -20.52 -17.25 -33.55
CA TYR A 378 -20.17 -16.31 -32.50
C TYR A 378 -19.47 -15.06 -33.01
N GLN A 379 -19.62 -13.95 -32.28
CA GLN A 379 -18.97 -12.67 -32.58
C GLN A 379 -18.09 -12.23 -31.42
N CYS A 380 -17.01 -11.50 -31.75
CA CYS A 380 -16.13 -10.96 -30.72
C CYS A 380 -16.79 -9.77 -30.05
N VAL A 381 -17.26 -9.95 -28.81
CA VAL A 381 -17.94 -8.92 -28.02
C VAL A 381 -16.97 -8.34 -27.00
N SER A 382 -16.89 -7.01 -26.95
CA SER A 382 -16.07 -6.27 -25.99
C SER A 382 -16.70 -6.33 -24.60
N VAL A 383 -16.04 -6.99 -23.65
CA VAL A 383 -16.45 -7.04 -22.23
C VAL A 383 -15.78 -5.91 -21.43
N GLY A 384 -14.60 -5.48 -21.84
CA GLY A 384 -13.90 -4.33 -21.26
C GLY A 384 -12.64 -3.95 -22.05
N PRO A 385 -11.91 -2.90 -21.62
CA PRO A 385 -10.76 -2.38 -22.35
C PRO A 385 -9.64 -3.41 -22.58
N TRP A 386 -9.55 -4.43 -21.72
CA TRP A 386 -8.49 -5.44 -21.72
C TRP A 386 -8.99 -6.83 -22.13
N TRP A 387 -10.29 -7.01 -22.40
CA TRP A 387 -10.87 -8.31 -22.69
C TRP A 387 -12.08 -8.21 -23.63
N SER A 388 -12.04 -8.97 -24.71
CA SER A 388 -13.17 -9.26 -25.58
C SER A 388 -13.25 -10.77 -25.76
N GLN A 389 -14.45 -11.32 -25.82
CA GLN A 389 -14.67 -12.76 -25.94
C GLN A 389 -15.71 -13.11 -27.01
N CYS A 390 -15.67 -14.33 -27.51
CA CYS A 390 -16.64 -14.81 -28.50
C CYS A 390 -17.99 -15.16 -27.85
N GLU A 391 -19.07 -14.50 -28.25
CA GLU A 391 -20.43 -14.74 -27.73
C GLU A 391 -21.42 -15.18 -28.79
#